data_AF-A0A7V9GDG7-F1
#
_entry.id   AF-A0A7V9GDG7-F1
#
_cell.length_a   1.000
_cell.length_b   1.000
_cell.length_c   1.000
_cell.angle_alpha   90.00
_cell.angle_beta   90.00
_cell.angle_gamma   90.00
#
_symmetry.space_group_name_H-M   'P 1'
#
loop_
_entity.id
_entity.type
_entity.pdbx_description
1 polymer ?
#
loop_
_entity_poly.entity_id
_entity_poly.type
_entity_poly.pdbx_seq_one_letter_code
_entity_poly.pdbx_strand_id
1 'polypeptide(L)'
;MNQLEPRYEVTRKDLAKDKALKYGAWTAPVLLSAAPALVFFILFFLLGSTPPAAATLFFLSIISLIAGFVLGLIATGGILYYRSRWLAKVRERIAVDGIKAQEVDWFKNELKTAEKKSLSEIEAKDLLLADAFRDTLAARLTATRILKSTKHELLLVQRRQNKLKYLKSENSTNLQLELKDDLEKLKKIQTEAGEMLTEAETRLQMIDAASRRGTNLADTELALKKLSVRTAELPIALESAKMEAEIRKELEKELEKSGN
;
A
#
# COMPACT_ATOMS: atom_id res chain seq x y z
N MET A 1 -19.66 9.81 -24.12
CA MET A 1 -19.99 10.36 -22.78
C MET A 1 -19.33 9.46 -21.75
N ASN A 2 -18.12 9.83 -21.30
CA ASN A 2 -17.43 9.11 -20.24
C ASN A 2 -18.15 9.42 -18.93
N GLN A 3 -18.98 8.49 -18.47
CA GLN A 3 -19.41 8.50 -17.08
C GLN A 3 -18.13 8.34 -16.27
N LEU A 4 -17.69 9.42 -15.61
CA LEU A 4 -16.64 9.36 -14.60
C LEU A 4 -17.09 8.28 -13.62
N GLU A 5 -16.40 7.14 -13.58
CA GLU A 5 -16.73 6.09 -12.62
C GLU A 5 -16.78 6.75 -11.23
N PRO A 6 -17.83 6.50 -10.43
CA PRO A 6 -17.94 7.10 -9.11
C PRO A 6 -16.71 6.68 -8.30
N ARG A 7 -15.97 7.68 -7.78
CA ARG A 7 -14.79 7.48 -6.92
C ARG A 7 -15.09 6.39 -5.89
N TYR A 8 -14.28 5.35 -5.90
CA TYR A 8 -14.49 4.19 -5.05
C TYR A 8 -14.07 4.52 -3.63
N GLU A 9 -15.05 4.68 -2.75
CA GLU A 9 -14.81 4.85 -1.32
C GLU A 9 -15.02 3.53 -0.58
N VAL A 10 -14.02 3.17 0.24
CA VAL A 10 -14.09 1.98 1.08
C VAL A 10 -15.31 2.07 1.99
N THR A 11 -16.32 1.26 1.70
CA THR A 11 -17.58 1.27 2.45
C THR A 11 -17.46 0.37 3.67
N ARG A 12 -18.25 0.64 4.72
CA ARG A 12 -18.39 -0.26 5.90
C ARG A 12 -18.70 -1.72 5.51
N LYS A 13 -19.40 -1.92 4.39
CA LYS A 13 -19.69 -3.24 3.81
C LYS A 13 -18.43 -3.98 3.38
N ASP A 14 -17.43 -3.29 2.81
CA ASP A 14 -16.17 -3.90 2.40
C ASP A 14 -15.32 -4.29 3.61
N LEU A 15 -15.31 -3.46 4.65
CA LEU A 15 -14.66 -3.79 5.93
C LEU A 15 -15.32 -5.00 6.60
N ALA A 16 -16.66 -5.05 6.62
CA ALA A 16 -17.40 -6.19 7.15
C ALA A 16 -17.14 -7.46 6.34
N LYS A 17 -17.08 -7.34 5.00
CA LYS A 17 -16.77 -8.47 4.11
C LYS A 17 -15.36 -9.00 4.32
N ASP A 18 -14.35 -8.14 4.46
CA ASP A 18 -12.98 -8.61 4.75
C ASP A 18 -12.92 -9.35 6.10
N LYS A 19 -13.53 -8.78 7.14
CA LYS A 19 -13.62 -9.42 8.47
C LYS A 19 -14.35 -10.76 8.38
N ALA A 20 -15.50 -10.82 7.73
CA ALA A 20 -16.29 -12.04 7.57
C ALA A 20 -15.51 -13.13 6.82
N LEU A 21 -14.82 -12.80 5.74
CA LEU A 21 -14.00 -13.75 4.99
C LEU A 21 -12.80 -14.25 5.82
N LYS A 22 -12.17 -13.37 6.61
CA LYS A 22 -11.05 -13.73 7.48
C LYS A 22 -11.49 -14.66 8.62
N TYR A 23 -12.53 -14.28 9.35
CA TYR A 23 -13.07 -15.08 10.45
C TYR A 23 -13.68 -16.38 9.94
N GLY A 24 -14.47 -16.32 8.86
CA GLY A 24 -15.05 -17.50 8.22
C GLY A 24 -14.01 -18.53 7.78
N ALA A 25 -12.89 -18.09 7.21
CA ALA A 25 -11.79 -18.99 6.86
C ALA A 25 -11.17 -19.67 8.09
N TRP A 26 -11.02 -18.95 9.20
CA TRP A 26 -10.46 -19.49 10.45
C TRP A 26 -11.44 -20.40 11.21
N THR A 27 -12.73 -20.08 11.18
CA THR A 27 -13.75 -20.86 11.89
C THR A 27 -14.21 -22.07 11.10
N ALA A 28 -14.10 -22.07 9.77
CA ALA A 28 -14.59 -23.15 8.92
C ALA A 28 -14.12 -24.56 9.34
N PRO A 29 -12.83 -24.83 9.64
CA PRO A 29 -12.37 -26.16 10.03
C PRO A 29 -12.96 -26.63 11.35
N VAL A 30 -13.10 -25.71 12.31
CA VAL A 30 -13.67 -26.01 13.63
C VAL A 30 -15.17 -26.23 13.52
N LEU A 31 -15.87 -25.36 12.80
CA LEU A 31 -17.33 -25.35 12.75
C LEU A 31 -17.87 -26.51 11.90
N LEU A 32 -17.23 -26.83 10.77
CA LEU A 32 -17.60 -27.96 9.92
C LEU A 32 -17.23 -29.32 10.52
N SER A 33 -16.21 -29.40 11.38
CA SER A 33 -15.87 -30.64 12.10
C SER A 33 -16.71 -30.83 13.36
N ALA A 34 -16.80 -29.79 14.21
CA ALA A 34 -17.42 -29.88 15.52
C ALA A 34 -18.95 -29.94 15.45
N ALA A 35 -19.60 -29.21 14.53
CA ALA A 35 -21.07 -29.16 14.51
C ALA A 35 -21.72 -30.53 14.23
N PRO A 36 -21.35 -31.28 13.17
CA PRO A 36 -21.95 -32.59 12.95
C PRO A 36 -21.44 -33.64 13.93
N ALA A 37 -20.18 -33.55 14.40
CA ALA A 37 -19.67 -34.42 15.46
C ALA A 37 -20.44 -34.25 16.78
N LEU A 38 -20.77 -33.01 17.18
CA LEU A 38 -21.60 -32.71 18.34
C LEU A 38 -23.01 -33.28 18.20
N VAL A 39 -23.61 -33.20 17.00
CA VAL A 39 -24.93 -33.80 16.75
C VAL A 39 -24.88 -35.31 16.98
N PHE A 40 -23.90 -36.02 16.39
CA PHE A 40 -23.74 -37.46 16.60
C PHE A 40 -23.43 -37.81 18.06
N PHE A 41 -22.67 -36.97 18.76
CA PHE A 41 -22.35 -37.14 20.17
C PHE A 41 -23.59 -36.95 21.08
N ILE A 42 -24.44 -35.98 20.78
CA ILE A 42 -25.72 -35.80 21.49
C ILE A 42 -26.66 -36.98 21.20
N LEU A 43 -26.74 -37.43 19.94
CA LEU A 43 -27.53 -38.60 19.58
C LEU A 43 -27.02 -39.87 20.28
N PHE A 44 -25.70 -40.01 20.46
CA PHE A 44 -25.12 -41.10 21.24
C PHE A 44 -25.65 -41.12 22.68
N PHE A 45 -25.74 -39.97 23.35
CA PHE A 45 -26.31 -39.89 24.71
C PHE A 45 -27.81 -40.16 24.77
N LEU A 46 -28.57 -39.74 23.75
CA LEU A 46 -30.04 -39.85 23.75
C LEU A 46 -30.55 -41.20 23.25
N LEU A 47 -29.87 -41.81 22.26
CA LEU A 47 -30.31 -43.01 21.53
C LEU A 47 -29.37 -44.21 21.72
N GLY A 48 -28.25 -44.05 22.43
CA GLY A 48 -27.28 -45.11 22.73
C GLY A 48 -27.71 -46.08 23.82
N SER A 49 -29.00 -46.39 23.92
CA SER A 49 -29.55 -47.30 24.95
C SER A 49 -29.12 -48.75 24.76
N THR A 50 -28.60 -49.12 23.57
CA THR A 50 -28.05 -50.45 23.29
C THR A 50 -26.55 -50.36 22.95
N PRO A 51 -25.72 -51.31 23.40
CA PRO A 51 -24.28 -51.30 23.09
C PRO A 51 -23.95 -51.20 21.59
N PRO A 52 -24.65 -51.89 20.67
CA PRO A 52 -24.41 -51.74 19.23
C PRO A 52 -24.73 -50.33 18.72
N ALA A 53 -25.86 -49.74 19.12
CA ALA A 53 -26.24 -48.39 18.71
C ALA A 53 -25.23 -47.34 19.23
N ALA A 54 -24.83 -47.46 20.49
CA ALA A 54 -23.83 -46.60 21.12
C ALA A 54 -22.48 -46.63 20.36
N ALA A 55 -21.99 -47.82 20.00
CA ALA A 55 -20.75 -47.98 19.24
C ALA A 55 -20.83 -47.33 17.84
N THR A 56 -21.96 -47.51 17.13
CA THR A 56 -22.14 -46.92 15.79
C THR A 56 -22.17 -45.39 15.81
N LEU A 57 -22.92 -44.79 16.74
CA LEU A 57 -23.02 -43.33 16.85
C LEU A 57 -21.69 -42.70 17.26
N PHE A 58 -20.96 -43.34 18.17
CA PHE A 58 -19.61 -42.91 18.53
C PHE A 58 -18.65 -42.97 17.33
N PHE A 59 -18.67 -44.06 16.56
CA PHE A 59 -17.82 -44.19 15.38
C PHE A 59 -18.17 -43.16 14.28
N LEU A 60 -19.46 -42.91 14.06
CA LEU A 60 -19.93 -41.85 13.16
C LEU A 60 -19.50 -40.47 13.63
N SER A 61 -19.45 -40.20 14.94
CA SER A 61 -18.94 -38.93 15.46
C SER A 61 -17.46 -38.71 15.13
N ILE A 62 -16.62 -39.75 15.22
CA ILE A 62 -15.20 -39.69 14.87
C ILE A 62 -15.03 -39.50 13.36
N ILE A 63 -15.74 -40.27 12.54
CA ILE A 63 -15.71 -40.13 11.07
C ILE A 63 -16.15 -38.71 10.69
N SER A 64 -17.24 -38.23 11.27
CA SER A 64 -17.74 -36.88 11.01
C SER A 64 -16.73 -35.81 11.40
N LEU A 65 -15.98 -36.00 12.48
CA LEU A 65 -14.94 -35.07 12.91
C LEU A 65 -13.80 -35.02 11.90
N ILE A 66 -13.31 -36.18 11.45
CA ILE A 66 -12.23 -36.27 10.44
C ILE A 66 -12.71 -35.71 9.10
N ALA A 67 -13.86 -36.18 8.59
CA ALA A 67 -14.42 -35.74 7.31
C ALA A 67 -14.75 -34.24 7.33
N GLY A 68 -15.37 -33.75 8.40
CA GLY A 68 -15.68 -32.34 8.58
C GLY A 68 -14.44 -31.46 8.70
N PHE A 69 -13.37 -31.97 9.32
CA PHE A 69 -12.08 -31.26 9.37
C PHE A 69 -11.44 -31.15 7.98
N VAL A 70 -11.40 -32.24 7.21
CA VAL A 70 -10.87 -32.23 5.83
C VAL A 70 -11.68 -31.28 4.94
N LEU A 71 -13.01 -31.38 4.97
CA LEU A 71 -13.89 -30.48 4.22
C LEU A 71 -13.70 -29.02 4.66
N GLY A 72 -13.53 -28.81 5.97
CA GLY A 72 -13.26 -27.50 6.54
C GLY A 72 -11.94 -26.90 6.06
N LEU A 73 -10.86 -27.69 5.93
CA LEU A 73 -9.60 -27.23 5.34
C LEU A 73 -9.76 -26.85 3.87
N ILE A 74 -10.51 -27.64 3.09
CA ILE A 74 -10.82 -27.32 1.68
C ILE A 74 -11.60 -26.01 1.59
N ALA A 75 -12.63 -25.85 2.44
CA ALA A 75 -13.42 -24.62 2.50
C ALA A 75 -12.56 -23.40 2.90
N THR A 76 -11.69 -23.54 3.90
CA THR A 76 -10.72 -22.50 4.28
C THR A 76 -9.82 -22.11 3.11
N GLY A 77 -9.25 -23.08 2.41
CA GLY A 77 -8.45 -22.83 1.22
C GLY A 77 -9.22 -22.06 0.15
N GLY A 78 -10.45 -22.46 -0.14
CA GLY A 78 -11.33 -21.79 -1.09
C GLY A 78 -11.68 -20.35 -0.69
N ILE A 79 -12.02 -20.12 0.60
CA ILE A 79 -12.35 -18.79 1.12
C ILE A 79 -11.12 -17.88 1.08
N LEU A 80 -9.94 -18.37 1.48
CA LEU A 80 -8.70 -17.58 1.42
C LEU A 80 -8.31 -17.24 -0.01
N TYR A 81 -8.46 -18.18 -0.94
CA TYR A 81 -8.24 -17.93 -2.36
C TYR A 81 -9.18 -16.84 -2.90
N TYR A 82 -10.49 -16.97 -2.63
CA TYR A 82 -11.46 -15.94 -3.00
C TYR A 82 -11.14 -14.58 -2.38
N ARG A 83 -10.83 -14.56 -1.07
CA ARG A 83 -10.46 -13.33 -0.34
C ARG A 83 -9.23 -12.67 -0.97
N SER A 84 -8.19 -13.43 -1.31
CA SER A 84 -6.97 -12.89 -1.92
C SER A 84 -7.24 -12.21 -3.27
N ARG A 85 -8.06 -12.84 -4.13
CA ARG A 85 -8.48 -12.27 -5.41
C ARG A 85 -9.36 -11.04 -5.24
N TRP A 86 -10.29 -11.08 -4.30
CA TRP A 86 -11.16 -9.95 -4.00
C TRP A 86 -10.37 -8.75 -3.45
N LEU A 87 -9.44 -8.98 -2.51
CA LEU A 87 -8.54 -7.95 -1.98
C LEU A 87 -7.63 -7.34 -3.06
N ALA A 88 -7.17 -8.14 -4.03
CA ALA A 88 -6.41 -7.62 -5.16
C ALA A 88 -7.24 -6.60 -5.96
N LYS A 89 -8.49 -6.95 -6.31
CA LYS A 89 -9.41 -6.07 -7.04
C LYS A 89 -9.78 -4.81 -6.27
N VAL A 90 -10.00 -4.92 -4.96
CA VAL A 90 -10.31 -3.76 -4.10
C VAL A 90 -9.11 -2.81 -4.04
N ARG A 91 -7.91 -3.32 -3.80
CA ARG A 91 -6.67 -2.51 -3.77
C ARG A 91 -6.34 -1.87 -5.12
N GLU A 92 -6.72 -2.49 -6.22
CA GLU A 92 -6.58 -1.89 -7.55
C GLU A 92 -7.53 -0.72 -7.72
N ARG A 93 -8.82 -0.88 -7.39
CA ARG A 93 -9.81 0.21 -7.43
C ARG A 93 -9.44 1.40 -6.55
N ILE A 94 -9.02 1.15 -5.31
CA ILE A 94 -8.56 2.21 -4.40
C ILE A 94 -7.36 2.97 -5.01
N ALA A 95 -6.43 2.26 -5.64
CA ALA A 95 -5.24 2.89 -6.18
C ALA A 95 -5.49 3.69 -7.47
N VAL A 96 -6.55 3.40 -8.21
CA VAL A 96 -6.96 4.20 -9.38
C VAL A 96 -7.34 5.62 -8.96
N ASP A 97 -8.02 5.76 -7.82
CA ASP A 97 -8.46 7.05 -7.28
C ASP A 97 -7.40 7.80 -6.46
N GLY A 98 -6.27 7.13 -6.18
CA GLY A 98 -5.26 7.61 -5.24
C GLY A 98 -5.55 7.14 -3.81
N ILE A 99 -4.53 6.63 -3.13
CA ILE A 99 -4.67 6.05 -1.80
C ILE A 99 -4.83 7.19 -0.79
N LYS A 100 -5.87 7.13 0.07
CA LYS A 100 -6.07 8.07 1.18
C LYS A 100 -5.36 7.58 2.47
N ALA A 101 -5.08 8.47 3.43
CA ALA A 101 -4.49 8.09 4.74
C ALA A 101 -5.23 6.93 5.43
N GLN A 102 -6.56 6.97 5.41
CA GLN A 102 -7.42 5.96 6.04
C GLN A 102 -7.35 4.59 5.36
N GLU A 103 -6.87 4.55 4.12
CA GLU A 103 -6.83 3.34 3.29
C GLU A 103 -5.46 2.66 3.30
N VAL A 104 -4.44 3.28 3.89
CA VAL A 104 -3.07 2.74 4.02
C VAL A 104 -3.05 1.35 4.64
N ASP A 105 -3.99 1.09 5.55
CA ASP A 105 -4.16 -0.21 6.20
C ASP A 105 -4.40 -1.38 5.23
N TRP A 106 -5.07 -1.13 4.10
CA TRP A 106 -5.27 -2.12 3.04
C TRP A 106 -3.98 -2.46 2.29
N PHE A 107 -2.98 -1.58 2.37
CA PHE A 107 -1.68 -1.70 1.71
C PHE A 107 -0.56 -2.05 2.68
N LYS A 108 -0.88 -2.55 3.89
CA LYS A 108 0.13 -3.02 4.86
C LYS A 108 1.15 -3.99 4.26
N ASN A 109 0.79 -4.81 3.27
CA ASN A 109 1.74 -5.71 2.62
C ASN A 109 2.75 -5.02 1.68
N GLU A 110 2.49 -3.78 1.28
CA GLU A 110 3.34 -2.96 0.41
C GLU A 110 4.17 -1.92 1.20
N LEU A 111 3.94 -1.82 2.52
CA LEU A 111 4.75 -1.02 3.43
C LEU A 111 6.07 -1.72 3.79
N LYS A 112 7.15 -0.94 3.90
CA LYS A 112 8.44 -1.43 4.41
C LYS A 112 8.29 -1.79 5.91
N THR A 113 9.07 -2.75 6.40
CA THR A 113 9.01 -3.16 7.82
C THR A 113 9.29 -2.00 8.77
N ALA A 114 10.23 -1.11 8.40
CA ALA A 114 10.53 0.10 9.17
C ALA A 114 9.33 1.04 9.24
N GLU A 115 8.62 1.25 8.12
CA GLU A 115 7.44 2.13 8.06
C GLU A 115 6.29 1.61 8.92
N LYS A 116 6.07 0.29 8.96
CA LYS A 116 5.06 -0.32 9.84
C LYS A 116 5.37 -0.06 11.30
N LYS A 117 6.64 -0.22 11.68
CA LYS A 117 7.11 0.00 13.04
C LYS A 117 6.97 1.48 13.42
N SER A 118 7.48 2.40 12.60
CA SER A 118 7.33 3.84 12.81
C SER A 118 5.87 4.26 12.90
N LEU A 119 4.99 3.75 12.03
CA LEU A 119 3.55 4.02 12.10
C LEU A 119 2.97 3.61 13.46
N SER A 120 3.28 2.40 13.93
CA SER A 120 2.79 1.91 15.23
C SER A 120 3.35 2.70 16.42
N GLU A 121 4.61 3.14 16.35
CA GLU A 121 5.24 3.94 17.40
C GLU A 121 4.71 5.37 17.44
N ILE A 122 4.48 5.98 16.26
CA ILE A 122 3.90 7.33 16.14
C ILE A 122 2.44 7.30 16.61
N GLU A 123 1.65 6.31 16.17
CA GLU A 123 0.24 6.16 16.56
C GLU A 123 0.05 6.00 18.07
N ALA A 124 1.01 5.36 18.76
CA ALA A 124 0.98 5.23 20.21
C ALA A 124 1.32 6.54 20.95
N LYS A 125 2.01 7.49 20.31
CA LYS A 125 2.48 8.74 20.94
C LYS A 125 1.60 9.93 20.61
N ASP A 126 1.27 10.11 19.33
CA ASP A 126 0.57 11.29 18.83
C ASP A 126 -0.30 10.92 17.61
N LEU A 127 -1.60 11.09 17.78
CA LEU A 127 -2.61 10.72 16.79
C LEU A 127 -2.60 11.67 15.57
N LEU A 128 -2.22 12.94 15.76
CA LEU A 128 -2.15 13.94 14.69
C LEU A 128 -0.91 13.72 13.82
N LEU A 129 0.24 13.45 14.47
CA LEU A 129 1.45 13.09 13.74
C LEU A 129 1.29 11.75 12.99
N ALA A 130 0.51 10.82 13.54
CA ALA A 130 0.18 9.56 12.89
C ALA A 130 -0.68 9.78 11.63
N ASP A 131 -1.59 10.73 11.63
CA ASP A 131 -2.40 11.05 10.45
C ASP A 131 -1.55 11.65 9.33
N ALA A 132 -0.68 12.62 9.66
CA ALA A 132 0.30 13.15 8.71
C ALA A 132 1.26 12.07 8.17
N PHE A 133 1.66 11.12 9.02
CA PHE A 133 2.46 9.96 8.61
C PHE A 133 1.67 9.04 7.67
N ARG A 134 0.38 8.83 7.92
CA ARG A 134 -0.50 8.05 7.03
C ARG A 134 -0.70 8.73 5.69
N ASP A 135 -0.90 10.05 5.66
CA ASP A 135 -1.04 10.81 4.41
C ASP A 135 0.23 10.72 3.55
N THR A 136 1.40 10.85 4.18
CA THR A 136 2.69 10.71 3.48
C THR A 136 2.95 9.28 3.02
N LEU A 137 2.54 8.26 3.79
CA LEU A 137 2.57 6.87 3.34
C LEU A 137 1.63 6.62 2.14
N ALA A 138 0.42 7.19 2.18
CA ALA A 138 -0.54 7.14 1.09
C ALA A 138 0.02 7.73 -0.21
N ALA A 139 0.65 8.92 -0.12
CA ALA A 139 1.34 9.56 -1.23
C ALA A 139 2.48 8.67 -1.79
N ARG A 140 3.33 8.12 -0.90
CA ARG A 140 4.43 7.22 -1.30
C ARG A 140 3.91 5.98 -2.03
N LEU A 141 2.87 5.34 -1.50
CA LEU A 141 2.28 4.13 -2.09
C LEU A 141 1.65 4.42 -3.45
N THR A 142 0.97 5.55 -3.58
CA THR A 142 0.38 6.00 -4.84
C THR A 142 1.48 6.24 -5.89
N ALA A 143 2.51 7.02 -5.54
CA ALA A 143 3.66 7.27 -6.43
C ALA A 143 4.37 5.97 -6.84
N THR A 144 4.59 5.05 -5.89
CA THR A 144 5.20 3.73 -6.16
C THR A 144 4.39 2.93 -7.18
N ARG A 145 3.06 2.96 -7.08
CA ARG A 145 2.16 2.25 -7.99
C ARG A 145 2.12 2.89 -9.37
N ILE A 146 2.05 4.22 -9.44
CA ILE A 146 2.14 4.95 -10.72
C ILE A 146 3.47 4.63 -11.42
N LEU A 147 4.59 4.65 -10.71
CA LEU A 147 5.88 4.26 -11.29
C LEU A 147 5.86 2.83 -11.85
N LYS A 148 5.25 1.90 -11.13
CA LYS A 148 5.16 0.50 -11.55
C LYS A 148 4.26 0.32 -12.78
N SER A 149 3.08 0.96 -12.80
CA SER A 149 2.17 0.88 -13.96
C SER A 149 2.77 1.57 -15.17
N THR A 150 3.32 2.77 -15.01
CA THR A 150 3.97 3.53 -16.09
C THR A 150 5.16 2.76 -16.67
N LYS A 151 5.97 2.09 -15.85
CA LYS A 151 7.06 1.21 -16.35
C LYS A 151 6.52 0.06 -17.21
N HIS A 152 5.38 -0.52 -16.83
CA HIS A 152 4.75 -1.58 -17.62
C HIS A 152 4.24 -1.05 -18.96
N GLU A 153 3.51 0.07 -18.94
CA GLU A 153 2.98 0.71 -20.15
C GLU A 153 4.09 1.17 -21.10
N LEU A 154 5.17 1.76 -20.59
CA LEU A 154 6.34 2.11 -21.39
C LEU A 154 6.91 0.91 -22.15
N LEU A 155 7.01 -0.26 -21.50
CA LEU A 155 7.48 -1.48 -22.16
C LEU A 155 6.50 -1.96 -23.23
N LEU A 156 5.20 -1.83 -23.01
CA LEU A 156 4.18 -2.21 -24.00
C LEU A 156 4.21 -1.27 -25.22
N VAL A 157 4.28 0.05 -25.00
CA VAL A 157 4.39 1.06 -26.06
C VAL A 157 5.67 0.86 -26.86
N GLN A 158 6.82 0.64 -26.20
CA GLN A 158 8.08 0.34 -26.88
C GLN A 158 8.00 -0.93 -27.75
N ARG A 159 7.38 -2.00 -27.25
CA ARG A 159 7.16 -3.23 -28.03
C ARG A 159 6.25 -2.98 -29.23
N ARG A 160 5.16 -2.21 -29.07
CA ARG A 160 4.24 -1.84 -30.16
C ARG A 160 4.96 -0.99 -31.22
N GLN A 161 5.75 -0.02 -30.79
CA GLN A 161 6.56 0.83 -31.67
C GLN A 161 7.55 0.00 -32.49
N ASN A 162 8.26 -0.94 -31.85
CA ASN A 162 9.21 -1.81 -32.54
C ASN A 162 8.52 -2.72 -33.56
N LYS A 163 7.32 -3.26 -33.26
CA LYS A 163 6.54 -4.05 -34.23
C LYS A 163 6.11 -3.21 -35.44
N LEU A 164 5.69 -1.97 -35.21
CA LEU A 164 5.21 -1.08 -36.27
C LEU A 164 6.32 -0.58 -37.21
N LYS A 165 7.58 -0.50 -36.74
CA LYS A 165 8.72 -0.18 -37.60
C LYS A 165 8.87 -1.15 -38.79
N TYR A 166 8.44 -2.40 -38.62
CA TYR A 166 8.54 -3.42 -39.67
C TYR A 166 7.26 -3.52 -40.54
N LEU A 167 6.17 -2.88 -40.13
CA LEU A 167 4.90 -2.90 -40.85
C LEU A 167 4.79 -1.66 -41.77
N LYS A 168 5.02 -1.86 -43.07
CA LYS A 168 4.84 -0.84 -44.12
C LYS A 168 3.36 -0.74 -44.53
N SER A 169 2.47 -0.41 -43.60
CA SER A 169 1.07 -0.09 -43.94
C SER A 169 0.83 1.42 -43.95
N GLU A 170 -0.14 1.87 -44.75
CA GLU A 170 -0.48 3.29 -44.92
C GLU A 170 -0.90 3.96 -43.59
N ASN A 171 -1.53 3.21 -42.69
CA ASN A 171 -1.91 3.68 -41.34
C ASN A 171 -0.78 3.62 -40.29
N SER A 172 0.39 3.07 -40.62
CA SER A 172 1.46 2.87 -39.62
C SER A 172 2.16 4.17 -39.22
N THR A 173 2.16 5.18 -40.08
CA THR A 173 2.77 6.50 -39.82
C THR A 173 2.00 7.29 -38.76
N ASN A 174 0.67 7.37 -38.86
CA ASN A 174 -0.18 8.02 -37.87
C ASN A 174 -0.07 7.33 -36.50
N LEU A 175 -0.14 5.99 -36.47
CA LEU A 175 0.00 5.22 -35.24
C LEU A 175 1.41 5.36 -34.61
N GLN A 176 2.45 5.52 -35.43
CA GLN A 176 3.80 5.80 -34.92
C GLN A 176 3.90 7.19 -34.26
N LEU A 177 3.18 8.20 -34.76
CA LEU A 177 3.12 9.52 -34.15
C LEU A 177 2.37 9.48 -32.81
N GLU A 178 1.22 8.82 -32.76
CA GLU A 178 0.46 8.61 -31.52
C GLU A 178 1.30 7.89 -30.45
N LEU A 179 1.98 6.80 -30.82
CA LEU A 179 2.83 6.06 -29.88
C LEU A 179 4.06 6.86 -29.41
N LYS A 180 4.55 7.83 -30.20
CA LYS A 180 5.62 8.74 -29.76
C LYS A 180 5.11 9.73 -28.72
N ASP A 181 3.96 10.34 -28.97
CA ASP A 181 3.29 11.25 -28.02
C ASP A 181 2.96 10.52 -26.70
N ASP A 182 2.41 9.31 -26.79
CA ASP A 182 2.15 8.47 -25.61
C ASP A 182 3.43 8.14 -24.84
N LEU A 183 4.53 7.85 -25.54
CA LEU A 183 5.83 7.56 -24.90
C LEU A 183 6.36 8.80 -24.15
N GLU A 184 6.24 9.99 -24.74
CA GLU A 184 6.62 11.24 -24.08
C GLU A 184 5.76 11.54 -22.84
N LYS A 185 4.44 11.38 -22.95
CA LYS A 185 3.52 11.52 -21.81
C LYS A 185 3.84 10.53 -20.70
N LEU A 186 4.05 9.26 -21.03
CA LEU A 186 4.40 8.23 -20.06
C LEU A 186 5.75 8.50 -19.39
N LYS A 187 6.75 9.00 -20.12
CA LYS A 187 8.03 9.42 -19.53
C LYS A 187 7.84 10.58 -18.55
N LYS A 188 7.03 11.58 -18.91
CA LYS A 188 6.72 12.71 -18.03
C LYS A 188 6.02 12.25 -16.74
N ILE A 189 5.03 11.36 -16.85
CA ILE A 189 4.36 10.77 -15.68
C ILE A 189 5.36 9.97 -14.84
N GLN A 190 6.30 9.26 -15.48
CA GLN A 190 7.34 8.50 -14.77
C GLN A 190 8.26 9.42 -13.97
N THR A 191 8.68 10.55 -14.53
CA THR A 191 9.54 11.52 -13.83
C THR A 191 8.81 12.19 -12.68
N GLU A 192 7.58 12.67 -12.91
CA GLU A 192 6.75 13.30 -11.87
C GLU A 192 6.45 12.35 -10.70
N ALA A 193 6.12 11.08 -11.01
CA ALA A 193 5.90 10.08 -9.98
C ALA A 193 7.20 9.70 -9.23
N GLY A 194 8.36 9.80 -9.91
CA GLY A 194 9.68 9.64 -9.30
C GLY A 194 9.98 10.73 -8.28
N GLU A 195 9.74 11.99 -8.65
CA GLU A 195 9.88 13.16 -7.78
C GLU A 195 8.91 13.11 -6.60
N MET A 196 7.65 12.74 -6.84
CA MET A 196 6.67 12.55 -5.77
C MET A 196 7.08 11.45 -4.79
N LEU A 197 7.70 10.37 -5.28
CA LEU A 197 8.18 9.29 -4.42
C LEU A 197 9.35 9.75 -3.53
N THR A 198 10.32 10.47 -4.09
CA THR A 198 11.48 10.97 -3.31
C THR A 198 11.03 12.02 -2.29
N GLU A 199 10.09 12.89 -2.66
CA GLU A 199 9.48 13.84 -1.73
C GLU A 199 8.74 13.12 -0.59
N ALA A 200 7.93 12.10 -0.89
CA ALA A 200 7.22 11.35 0.14
C ALA A 200 8.20 10.60 1.08
N GLU A 201 9.26 9.98 0.55
CA GLU A 201 10.26 9.30 1.36
C GLU A 201 11.04 10.25 2.27
N THR A 202 11.42 11.42 1.77
CA THR A 202 12.10 12.45 2.59
C THR A 202 11.17 12.98 3.69
N ARG A 203 9.90 13.23 3.38
CA ARG A 203 8.88 13.62 4.38
C ARG A 203 8.69 12.55 5.46
N LEU A 204 8.63 11.27 5.09
CA LEU A 204 8.54 10.17 6.05
C LEU A 204 9.74 10.12 7.00
N GLN A 205 10.97 10.31 6.47
CA GLN A 205 12.17 10.36 7.30
C GLN A 205 12.17 11.56 8.26
N MET A 206 11.69 12.72 7.79
CA MET A 206 11.56 13.91 8.65
C MET A 206 10.54 13.69 9.77
N ILE A 207 9.38 13.10 9.47
CA ILE A 207 8.34 12.81 10.47
C ILE A 207 8.84 11.76 11.48
N ASP A 208 9.54 10.70 11.02
CA ASP A 208 10.13 9.70 11.91
C ASP A 208 11.21 10.33 12.81
N ALA A 209 12.05 11.22 12.28
CA ALA A 209 13.03 11.96 13.07
C ALA A 209 12.38 12.92 14.09
N ALA A 210 11.31 13.62 13.71
CA ALA A 210 10.56 14.50 14.60
C ALA A 210 9.88 13.73 15.74
N SER A 211 9.24 12.59 15.43
CA SER A 211 8.62 11.68 16.40
C SER A 211 9.64 11.17 17.44
N ARG A 212 10.85 10.82 16.99
CA ARG A 212 11.92 10.34 17.88
C ARG A 212 12.50 11.43 18.77
N ARG A 213 12.49 12.69 18.31
CA ARG A 213 13.02 13.84 19.07
C ARG A 213 12.03 14.40 20.10
N GLY A 214 10.75 14.00 20.05
CA GLY A 214 9.74 14.37 21.06
C GLY A 214 9.37 15.85 21.08
N THR A 215 9.61 16.59 19.99
CA THR A 215 9.33 18.03 19.89
C THR A 215 7.84 18.29 19.63
N ASN A 216 7.22 19.15 20.47
CA ASN A 216 5.82 19.58 20.36
C ASN A 216 5.51 20.20 18.98
N LEU A 217 4.34 19.87 18.44
CA LEU A 217 3.85 20.19 17.09
C LEU A 217 3.89 21.67 16.67
N ALA A 218 3.90 22.61 17.62
CA ALA A 218 3.95 24.05 17.33
C ALA A 218 5.26 24.48 16.64
N ASP A 219 6.38 23.85 17.00
CA ASP A 219 7.67 24.12 16.37
C ASP A 219 7.81 23.40 15.02
N THR A 220 7.10 22.27 14.82
CA THR A 220 7.16 21.50 13.57
C THR A 220 6.22 22.01 12.50
N GLU A 221 5.03 22.55 12.80
CA GLU A 221 4.24 23.30 11.81
C GLU A 221 5.00 24.54 11.33
N LEU A 222 5.66 25.26 12.25
CA LEU A 222 6.47 26.42 11.91
C LEU A 222 7.71 26.02 11.09
N ALA A 223 8.35 24.88 11.39
CA ALA A 223 9.47 24.34 10.63
C ALA A 223 9.03 23.80 9.25
N LEU A 224 7.90 23.11 9.14
CA LEU A 224 7.34 22.58 7.89
C LEU A 224 6.85 23.70 6.98
N LYS A 225 6.26 24.75 7.52
CA LYS A 225 5.85 25.95 6.78
C LYS A 225 7.07 26.79 6.37
N LYS A 226 8.11 26.89 7.22
CA LYS A 226 9.41 27.47 6.82
C LYS A 226 10.11 26.63 5.76
N LEU A 227 9.98 25.31 5.78
CA LEU A 227 10.54 24.40 4.78
C LEU A 227 9.76 24.44 3.46
N SER A 228 8.43 24.49 3.48
CA SER A 228 7.63 24.64 2.25
C SER A 228 7.91 25.98 1.58
N VAL A 229 8.13 27.04 2.36
CA VAL A 229 8.59 28.35 1.87
C VAL A 229 10.05 28.27 1.36
N ARG A 230 10.96 27.59 2.08
CA ARG A 230 12.34 27.37 1.61
C ARG A 230 12.47 26.46 0.39
N THR A 231 11.49 25.60 0.13
CA THR A 231 11.50 24.71 -1.06
C THR A 231 11.14 25.50 -2.32
N ALA A 232 10.38 26.59 -2.19
CA ALA A 232 10.17 27.56 -3.28
C ALA A 232 11.41 28.43 -3.56
N GLU A 233 12.38 28.48 -2.64
CA GLU A 233 13.59 29.32 -2.71
C GLU A 233 14.90 28.51 -2.87
N LEU A 234 14.81 27.23 -3.23
CA LEU A 234 15.95 26.33 -3.45
C LEU A 234 17.10 26.90 -4.33
N PRO A 235 16.88 27.73 -5.37
CA PRO A 235 18.00 28.35 -6.09
C PRO A 235 18.73 29.44 -5.29
N ILE A 236 18.06 30.15 -4.37
CA ILE A 236 18.63 31.27 -3.60
C ILE A 236 19.46 30.78 -2.41
N ALA A 237 19.04 29.67 -1.76
CA ALA A 237 19.77 29.10 -0.62
C ALA A 237 21.13 28.49 -1.02
N LEU A 238 21.24 28.01 -2.26
CA LEU A 238 22.50 27.54 -2.84
C LEU A 238 23.43 28.71 -3.20
N GLU A 239 22.86 29.85 -3.57
CA GLU A 239 23.59 31.08 -3.87
C GLU A 239 24.06 31.80 -2.60
N SER A 240 23.25 31.81 -1.52
CA SER A 240 23.66 32.35 -0.22
C SER A 240 24.76 31.52 0.43
N ALA A 241 24.70 30.18 0.32
CA ALA A 241 25.77 29.31 0.82
C ALA A 241 27.07 29.45 0.02
N LYS A 242 26.99 29.76 -1.28
CA LYS A 242 28.17 30.10 -2.09
C LYS A 242 28.74 31.46 -1.72
N MET A 243 27.90 32.48 -1.56
CA MET A 243 28.33 33.82 -1.12
C MET A 243 28.97 33.78 0.27
N GLU A 244 28.44 32.99 1.21
CA GLU A 244 29.02 32.86 2.55
C GLU A 244 30.38 32.13 2.54
N ALA A 245 30.56 31.17 1.64
CA ALA A 245 31.85 30.52 1.41
C ALA A 245 32.86 31.43 0.69
N GLU A 246 32.39 32.33 -0.16
CA GLU A 246 33.20 33.33 -0.87
C GLU A 246 33.67 34.45 0.08
N ILE A 247 32.77 34.94 0.94
CA ILE A 247 33.07 35.90 2.01
C ILE A 247 34.08 35.33 3.01
N ARG A 248 33.97 34.05 3.39
CA ARG A 248 34.99 33.40 4.24
C ARG A 248 36.37 33.36 3.58
N LYS A 249 36.44 33.06 2.28
CA LYS A 249 37.70 33.04 1.53
C LYS A 249 38.29 34.44 1.36
N GLU A 250 37.46 35.47 1.25
CA GLU A 250 37.93 36.86 1.19
C GLU A 250 38.43 37.33 2.55
N LEU A 251 37.73 37.02 3.64
CA LEU A 251 38.18 37.31 5.01
C LEU A 251 39.48 36.58 5.38
N GLU A 252 39.64 35.32 4.97
CA GLU A 252 40.89 34.57 5.17
C GLU A 252 42.06 35.22 4.40
N LYS A 253 41.82 35.69 3.17
CA LYS A 253 42.85 36.41 2.37
C LYS A 253 43.19 37.79 2.95
N GLU A 254 42.22 38.48 3.55
CA GLU A 254 42.48 39.77 4.22
C GLU A 254 43.23 39.58 5.55
N LEU A 255 42.96 38.51 6.29
CA LEU A 255 43.72 38.13 7.48
C LEU A 255 45.16 37.71 7.14
N GLU A 256 45.38 37.00 6.03
CA GLU A 256 46.73 36.67 5.55
C GLU A 256 47.51 37.90 5.05
N LYS A 257 46.82 38.92 4.50
CA LYS A 257 47.46 40.17 4.06
C LYS A 257 47.72 41.17 5.18
N SER A 258 46.96 41.12 6.27
CA SER A 258 47.12 42.00 7.44
C SER A 258 48.06 41.44 8.51
N GLY A 259 48.51 40.18 8.35
CA GLY A 259 49.47 39.50 9.20
C GLY A 259 50.93 39.50 8.73
N ASN A 260 51.30 40.30 7.72
CA ASN A 260 52.68 40.50 7.24
C ASN A 260 53.10 41.96 7.35
#